data_AF-A0A0F9KX15-F1
#
_entry.id   AF-A0A0F9KX15-F1
#
_cell.length_a   1.000
_cell.length_b   1.000
_cell.length_c   1.000
_cell.angle_alpha   90.00
_cell.angle_beta   90.00
_cell.angle_gamma   90.00
#
_symmetry.space_group_name_H-M   'P 1'
#
loop_
_entity.id
_entity.type
_entity.pdbx_description
1 polymer ?
#
loop_
_entity_poly.entity_id
_entity_poly.type
_entity_poly.pdbx_seq_one_letter_code
_entity_poly.pdbx_strand_id
1 'polypeptide(L)' 'MKRPKKKDYNYVVRITEANQKRLTKLAKLDGRSESYIIDAALDMYLNSIRTQPLA' A
#
# COMPACT_ATOMS: atom_id res chain seq x y z
N MET A 1 4.53 -26.74 15.40
CA MET A 1 4.22 -26.21 14.06
C MET A 1 5.27 -25.17 13.70
N LYS A 2 5.94 -25.28 12.54
CA LYS A 2 6.86 -24.23 12.04
C LYS A 2 6.00 -23.08 11.48
N ARG A 3 6.23 -21.84 11.92
CA ARG A 3 5.58 -20.65 11.32
C ARG A 3 5.91 -20.64 9.81
N PRO A 4 4.93 -20.48 8.91
CA PRO A 4 5.21 -20.36 7.48
C PRO A 4 6.07 -19.12 7.24
N LYS A 5 7.12 -19.25 6.41
CA LYS A 5 7.92 -18.11 5.98
C LYS A 5 7.03 -17.16 5.19
N LYS A 6 7.02 -15.87 5.53
CA LYS A 6 6.41 -14.84 4.68
C LYS A 6 7.07 -14.92 3.31
N LYS A 7 6.26 -15.05 2.26
CA LYS A 7 6.72 -14.87 0.88
C LYS A 7 6.73 -13.37 0.62
N ASP A 8 7.91 -12.81 0.40
CA ASP A 8 8.05 -11.43 -0.05
C ASP A 8 7.76 -11.41 -1.55
N TYR A 9 6.55 -10.99 -1.89
CA TYR A 9 6.15 -10.80 -3.28
C TYR A 9 6.62 -9.42 -3.73
N ASN A 10 7.43 -9.36 -4.79
CA ASN A 10 7.79 -8.10 -5.43
C ASN A 10 6.72 -7.75 -6.46
N TYR A 11 5.86 -6.78 -6.16
CA TYR A 11 4.82 -6.31 -7.08
C TYR A 11 5.27 -5.03 -7.78
N VAL A 12 5.12 -5.00 -9.11
CA VAL A 12 5.35 -3.78 -9.91
C VAL A 12 4.02 -3.04 -10.04
N VAL A 13 3.92 -1.88 -9.41
CA VAL A 13 2.74 -1.00 -9.51
C VAL A 13 2.99 0.04 -10.59
N ARG A 14 2.09 0.13 -11.58
CA ARG A 14 2.14 1.19 -12.60
C ARG A 14 1.30 2.37 -12.13
N ILE A 15 1.93 3.53 -11.95
CA ILE A 15 1.25 4.79 -11.62
C ILE A 15 1.71 5.91 -12.56
N THR A 16 0.90 6.97 -12.65
CA THR A 16 1.27 8.17 -13.41
C THR A 16 2.44 8.91 -12.75
N GLU A 17 3.20 9.68 -13.53
CA GLU A 17 4.30 10.49 -12.99
C GLU A 17 3.83 11.46 -11.89
N ALA A 18 2.64 12.05 -12.06
CA ALA A 18 2.04 12.93 -11.05
C ALA A 18 1.77 12.19 -9.73
N ASN A 19 1.28 10.95 -9.80
CA ASN A 19 1.04 10.14 -8.61
C ASN A 19 2.35 9.66 -7.98
N GLN A 20 3.38 9.35 -8.77
CA GLN A 20 4.71 9.04 -8.25
C GLN A 20 5.28 10.23 -7.45
N LYS A 21 5.19 11.46 -7.98
CA LYS A 21 5.64 12.67 -7.24
C LYS A 21 4.90 12.87 -5.93
N ARG A 22 3.58 12.61 -5.90
CA ARG A 22 2.76 12.68 -4.69
C ARG A 22 3.18 11.61 -3.68
N LEU A 23 3.37 10.37 -4.13
CA LEU A 23 3.81 9.26 -3.30
C LEU A 23 5.18 9.55 -2.65
N THR A 24 6.17 10.00 -3.45
CA THR A 24 7.48 10.37 -2.94
C THR A 24 7.41 11.48 -1.89
N LYS A 25 6.54 12.49 -2.10
CA LYS A 25 6.34 13.57 -1.12
C LYS A 25 5.75 13.04 0.18
N LEU A 26 4.72 12.19 0.11
CA LEU A 26 4.08 11.60 1.29
C LEU A 26 5.05 10.71 2.07
N ALA A 27 5.80 9.86 1.37
CA ALA A 27 6.82 9.00 1.98
C ALA A 27 7.86 9.81 2.77
N LYS A 28 8.32 10.94 2.20
CA LYS A 28 9.23 11.87 2.89
C LYS A 28 8.63 12.53 4.12
N LEU A 29 7.37 12.96 4.04
CA LEU A 29 6.68 13.60 5.17
C LEU A 29 6.46 12.63 6.34
N ASP A 30 6.15 11.37 6.03
CA ASP A 30 5.92 10.32 7.04
C ASP A 30 7.22 9.66 7.52
N GLY A 31 8.36 9.95 6.87
CA GLY A 31 9.64 9.30 7.17
C GLY A 31 9.65 7.79 6.87
N ARG A 32 8.84 7.36 5.90
CA ARG A 32 8.65 5.94 5.53
C ARG A 32 9.05 5.68 4.07
N SER A 33 9.15 4.41 3.69
CA SER A 33 9.34 4.02 2.30
C SER A 33 8.05 4.18 1.49
N GLU A 34 8.17 4.41 0.18
CA GLU A 34 7.01 4.45 -0.72
C GLU A 34 6.20 3.14 -0.69
N SER A 35 6.87 1.99 -0.56
CA SER A 35 6.22 0.69 -0.40
C SER A 35 5.30 0.63 0.82
N TYR A 36 5.76 1.14 1.96
CA TYR A 36 4.96 1.17 3.18
C TYR A 36 3.69 2.02 3.00
N ILE A 37 3.82 3.17 2.33
CA ILE A 37 2.68 4.04 2.05
C ILE A 37 1.66 3.34 1.12
N ILE A 38 2.13 2.60 0.11
CA ILE A 38 1.26 1.82 -0.78
C ILE A 38 0.53 0.74 0.02
N ASP A 39 1.25 -0.03 0.83
CA ASP A 39 0.66 -1.11 1.64
C ASP A 39 -0.40 -0.56 2.60
N ALA A 40 -0.09 0.53 3.31
CA ALA A 40 -1.04 1.18 4.21
C ALA A 40 -2.29 1.69 3.48
N ALA A 41 -2.13 2.30 2.30
CA ALA A 41 -3.25 2.77 1.50
C ALA A 41 -4.12 1.61 0.99
N LEU A 42 -3.52 0.49 0.59
CA LEU A 42 -4.23 -0.73 0.20
C LEU A 42 -5.01 -1.32 1.36
N ASP A 43 -4.40 -1.44 2.55
CA ASP A 43 -5.08 -1.91 3.75
C ASP A 43 -6.29 -1.03 4.11
N MET A 44 -6.13 0.30 4.05
CA MET A 44 -7.24 1.24 4.29
C MET A 44 -8.36 1.07 3.27
N TYR A 45 -8.03 0.92 1.98
CA TYR A 45 -9.02 0.72 0.93
C TYR A 45 -9.75 -0.62 1.08
N LEU A 46 -9.03 -1.71 1.33
CA LEU A 46 -9.63 -3.03 1.53
C LEU A 46 -10.55 -3.06 2.76
N ASN A 47 -10.17 -2.35 3.81
CA ASN A 47 -11.04 -2.19 4.98
C ASN A 47 -12.30 -1.37 4.66
N SER A 48 -12.17 -0.28 3.88
CA SER A 48 -13.31 0.59 3.55
C SER A 48 -14.34 -0.10 2.65
N ILE A 49 -13.91 -0.95 1.72
CA ILE A 49 -14.83 -1.75 0.89
C ILE A 49 -15.47 -2.89 1.70
N ARG A 50 -14.77 -3.47 2.67
CA ARG A 50 -15.30 -4.55 3.52
C ARG A 50 -16.41 -4.06 4.46
N THR A 51 -16.37 -2.80 4.87
CA THR A 51 -17.37 -2.19 5.74
C THR A 51 -18.56 -1.58 4.99
N GLN A 52 -18.54 -1.54 3.66
CA GLN A 52 -19.70 -1.12 2.88
C GLN A 52 -20.67 -2.31 2.76
N PRO A 53 -21.94 -2.17 3.19
CA PRO A 53 -22.94 -3.18 2.88
C PRO A 53 -23.09 -3.25 1.36
N LEU A 54 -23.11 -4.46 0.81
CA LEU A 54 -23.49 -4.68 -0.59
C LEU A 54 -24.90 -4.10 -0.75
N ALA A 55 -25.02 -3.03 -1.55
CA ALA A 55 -26.30 -2.46 -1.94
C ALA A 55 -27.08 -3.43 -2.84
#